data_AF-L8MQN4-F1
#
_entry.id   AF-L8MQN4-F1
#
_cell.length_a   1.000
_cell.length_b   1.000
_cell.length_c   1.000
_cell.angle_alpha   90.00
_cell.angle_beta   90.00
_cell.angle_gamma   90.00
#
_symmetry.space_group_name_H-M   'P 1'
#
loop_
_entity.id
_entity.type
_entity.pdbx_description
1 polymer ?
#
loop_
_entity_poly.entity_id
_entity_poly.type
_entity_poly.pdbx_seq_one_letter_code
_entity_poly.pdbx_strand_id
1 'polypeptide(L)'
;MSKKNYPKAWRRFATQVNQSDHQVSVELGNKFDRLARWAARFRLAKSFKRLDLGDHYASPLTPQLYSAITRIFLTYTAFETYCRIIGLNPSQEAQLEAWQNEQSQTTIIEEIRRLDPKHTFSSFLEEHLEGVALKRMMRDFIEGKDVNISFLARCTRHIFAHGVLTAHSSNLSVKRFEEVSQIISDFLINCMDRDFDSRVAK
;
A
#
# COMPACT_ATOMS: atom_id res chain seq x y z
N MET A 1 18.91 -19.30 0.92
CA MET A 1 18.59 -17.85 1.05
C MET A 1 17.59 -17.64 2.18
N SER A 2 17.86 -16.71 3.09
CA SER A 2 16.92 -16.32 4.16
C SER A 2 15.59 -15.85 3.58
N LYS A 3 14.48 -16.51 3.98
CA LYS A 3 13.10 -16.27 3.49
C LYS A 3 12.39 -15.14 4.26
N LYS A 4 13.14 -14.27 4.95
CA LYS A 4 12.57 -13.21 5.79
C LYS A 4 11.73 -12.25 4.94
N ASN A 5 10.53 -11.92 5.44
CA ASN A 5 9.60 -10.96 4.86
C ASN A 5 9.01 -11.28 3.48
N TYR A 6 9.14 -12.53 2.99
CA TYR A 6 8.26 -12.99 1.91
C TYR A 6 6.81 -13.13 2.40
N PRO A 7 5.83 -13.22 1.48
CA PRO A 7 4.48 -13.66 1.83
C PRO A 7 4.53 -14.99 2.60
N LYS A 8 3.68 -15.19 3.60
CA LYS A 8 3.71 -16.36 4.50
C LYS A 8 3.66 -17.67 3.72
N ALA A 9 2.77 -17.75 2.74
CA ALA A 9 2.58 -18.94 1.90
C ALA A 9 3.62 -19.12 0.79
N TRP A 10 4.56 -18.17 0.60
CA TRP A 10 5.49 -18.20 -0.52
C TRP A 10 6.30 -19.49 -0.60
N ARG A 11 6.75 -20.00 0.58
CA ARG A 11 7.47 -21.26 0.64
C ARG A 11 6.61 -22.44 0.16
N ARG A 12 5.36 -22.50 0.61
CA ARG A 12 4.42 -23.57 0.24
C ARG A 12 4.15 -23.52 -1.26
N PHE A 13 3.79 -22.34 -1.78
CA PHE A 13 3.58 -22.12 -3.21
C PHE A 13 4.77 -22.54 -4.07
N ALA A 14 5.98 -22.07 -3.74
CA ALA A 14 7.17 -22.39 -4.52
C ALA A 14 7.49 -23.90 -4.53
N THR A 15 7.22 -24.61 -3.43
CA THR A 15 7.38 -26.06 -3.36
C THR A 15 6.34 -26.79 -4.23
N GLN A 16 5.06 -26.41 -4.15
CA GLN A 16 3.99 -27.02 -4.93
C GLN A 16 4.22 -26.86 -6.45
N VAL A 17 4.65 -25.68 -6.90
CA VAL A 17 4.96 -25.43 -8.32
C VAL A 17 6.13 -26.29 -8.81
N ASN A 18 7.17 -26.47 -8.00
CA ASN A 18 8.35 -27.26 -8.38
C ASN A 18 8.10 -28.77 -8.41
N GLN A 19 7.10 -29.27 -7.66
CA GLN A 19 6.81 -30.69 -7.56
C GLN A 19 5.87 -31.21 -8.68
N SER A 20 5.48 -30.34 -9.63
CA SER A 20 4.45 -30.64 -10.65
C SER A 20 3.14 -31.16 -10.04
N ASP A 21 2.92 -30.90 -8.76
CA ASP A 21 1.81 -31.42 -8.01
C ASP A 21 0.58 -30.60 -8.37
N HIS A 22 -0.47 -31.27 -8.87
CA HIS A 22 -1.67 -30.65 -9.45
C HIS A 22 -2.55 -29.93 -8.40
N GLN A 23 -2.02 -29.68 -7.20
CA GLN A 23 -2.71 -28.97 -6.11
C GLN A 23 -2.55 -27.45 -6.15
N VAL A 24 -1.65 -26.89 -6.95
CA VAL A 24 -1.71 -25.44 -7.18
C VAL A 24 -2.91 -25.19 -8.07
N SER A 25 -3.87 -24.37 -7.61
CA SER A 25 -4.91 -23.84 -8.50
C SER A 25 -4.28 -23.41 -9.82
N VAL A 26 -4.76 -23.98 -10.94
CA VAL A 26 -4.27 -23.72 -12.30
C VAL A 26 -4.13 -22.21 -12.56
N GLU A 27 -4.98 -21.42 -11.90
CA GLU A 27 -5.00 -19.97 -11.94
C GLU A 27 -3.71 -19.30 -11.41
N LEU A 28 -3.10 -19.83 -10.34
CA LEU A 28 -1.84 -19.32 -9.77
C LEU A 28 -0.61 -19.94 -10.42
N GLY A 29 -0.67 -21.24 -10.77
CA GLY A 29 0.45 -21.95 -11.40
C GLY A 29 0.92 -21.28 -12.68
N ASN A 30 -0.02 -20.90 -13.55
CA ASN A 30 0.26 -20.21 -14.82
C ASN A 30 0.78 -18.76 -14.67
N LYS A 31 0.83 -18.23 -13.44
CA LYS A 31 1.24 -16.85 -13.14
C LYS A 31 2.56 -16.77 -12.37
N PHE A 32 3.34 -17.86 -12.31
CA PHE A 32 4.56 -17.95 -11.48
C PHE A 32 5.51 -16.75 -11.65
N ASP A 33 5.88 -16.36 -12.87
CA ASP A 33 6.81 -15.24 -13.10
C ASP A 33 6.27 -13.89 -12.61
N ARG A 34 4.96 -13.69 -12.68
CA ARG A 34 4.31 -12.49 -12.15
C ARG A 34 4.27 -12.52 -10.63
N LEU A 35 3.96 -13.69 -10.05
CA LEU A 35 3.97 -13.91 -8.61
C LEU A 35 5.36 -13.80 -8.00
N ALA A 36 6.41 -14.28 -8.66
CA ALA A 36 7.79 -14.12 -8.21
C ALA A 36 8.22 -12.65 -8.18
N ARG A 37 7.87 -11.90 -9.23
CA ARG A 37 8.10 -10.44 -9.31
C ARG A 37 7.30 -9.67 -8.27
N TRP A 38 6.07 -10.08 -7.98
CA TRP A 38 5.26 -9.51 -6.90
C TRP A 38 5.88 -9.84 -5.53
N ALA A 39 6.23 -11.09 -5.27
CA ALA A 39 6.79 -11.52 -3.99
C ALA A 39 8.11 -10.80 -3.66
N ALA A 40 8.92 -10.50 -4.67
CA ALA A 40 10.11 -9.65 -4.51
C ALA A 40 9.75 -8.20 -4.10
N ARG A 41 8.73 -7.60 -4.73
CA ARG A 41 8.23 -6.24 -4.37
C ARG A 41 7.59 -6.21 -2.98
N PHE A 42 6.77 -7.21 -2.66
CA PHE A 42 6.19 -7.41 -1.34
C PHE A 42 7.28 -7.47 -0.28
N ARG A 43 8.33 -8.28 -0.51
CA ARG A 43 9.46 -8.38 0.39
C ARG A 43 10.20 -7.06 0.55
N LEU A 44 10.43 -6.33 -0.54
CA LEU A 44 11.04 -5.01 -0.50
C LEU A 44 10.22 -4.06 0.37
N ALA A 45 8.92 -3.93 0.10
CA ALA A 45 8.00 -3.08 0.87
C ALA A 45 7.97 -3.46 2.36
N LYS A 46 7.78 -4.74 2.68
CA LYS A 46 7.74 -5.25 4.07
C LYS A 46 9.08 -5.13 4.80
N SER A 47 10.19 -5.11 4.08
CA SER A 47 11.54 -4.99 4.66
C SER A 47 12.04 -3.55 4.73
N PHE A 48 11.38 -2.62 4.05
CA PHE A 48 11.80 -1.23 3.99
C PHE A 48 11.76 -0.60 5.39
N LYS A 49 12.86 0.07 5.76
CA LYS A 49 12.99 0.74 7.07
C LYS A 49 13.03 2.24 6.92
N ARG A 50 13.98 2.73 6.13
CA ARG A 50 14.18 4.14 5.83
C ARG A 50 15.07 4.28 4.60
N LEU A 51 15.05 5.46 4.01
CA LEU A 51 16.11 5.90 3.12
C LEU A 51 17.32 6.31 3.96
N ASP A 52 18.50 5.99 3.45
CA ASP A 52 19.74 6.59 3.91
C ASP A 52 20.13 7.68 2.90
N LEU A 53 19.97 8.94 3.30
CA LEU A 53 20.24 10.11 2.45
C LEU A 53 21.47 10.88 2.93
N GLY A 54 22.26 10.31 3.85
CA GLY A 54 23.37 10.97 4.50
C GLY A 54 22.95 12.17 5.36
N ASP A 55 23.95 12.97 5.74
CA ASP A 55 23.81 14.05 6.72
C ASP A 55 23.75 15.45 6.08
N HIS A 56 23.50 15.53 4.77
CA HIS A 56 23.56 16.78 4.01
C HIS A 56 22.26 17.60 4.01
N TYR A 57 21.16 17.04 4.54
CA TYR A 57 19.92 17.78 4.70
C TYR A 57 19.96 18.68 5.93
N ALA A 58 19.58 19.95 5.77
CA ALA A 58 19.52 20.91 6.87
C ALA A 58 18.55 20.50 8.00
N SER A 59 17.56 19.66 7.70
CA SER A 59 16.60 19.13 8.67
C SER A 59 16.61 17.61 8.68
N PRO A 60 16.75 16.97 9.86
CA PRO A 60 16.65 15.51 9.98
C PRO A 60 15.23 14.98 9.73
N LEU A 61 14.23 15.86 9.70
CA LEU A 61 12.84 15.52 9.41
C LEU A 61 12.60 15.27 7.91
N THR A 62 13.43 15.85 7.04
CA THR A 62 13.29 15.72 5.59
C THR A 62 13.52 14.28 5.11
N PRO A 63 14.63 13.59 5.47
CA PRO A 63 14.80 12.18 5.15
C PRO A 63 13.74 11.25 5.76
N GLN A 64 13.22 11.58 6.94
CA GLN A 64 12.15 10.83 7.59
C GLN A 64 10.86 10.89 6.77
N LEU A 65 10.48 12.07 6.27
CA LEU A 65 9.27 12.20 5.46
C LEU A 65 9.42 11.48 4.10
N TYR A 66 10.56 11.63 3.43
CA TYR A 66 10.82 10.87 2.21
C TYR A 66 10.80 9.35 2.45
N SER A 67 11.28 8.89 3.60
CA SER A 67 11.17 7.49 4.00
C SER A 67 9.72 7.06 4.13
N ALA A 68 8.89 7.85 4.81
CA ALA A 68 7.46 7.56 4.96
C ALA A 68 6.71 7.54 3.62
N ILE A 69 6.97 8.51 2.73
CA ILE A 69 6.37 8.53 1.38
C ILE A 69 6.84 7.31 0.56
N THR A 70 8.14 6.98 0.62
CA THR A 70 8.72 5.82 -0.08
C THR A 70 8.11 4.51 0.40
N ARG A 71 7.80 4.38 1.69
CA ARG A 71 7.12 3.21 2.24
C ARG A 71 5.75 3.00 1.59
N ILE A 72 4.94 4.05 1.47
CA ILE A 72 3.65 3.99 0.77
C ILE A 72 3.85 3.67 -0.70
N PHE A 73 4.82 4.32 -1.36
CA PHE A 73 5.13 4.09 -2.77
C PHE A 73 5.44 2.61 -3.04
N LEU A 74 6.39 2.03 -2.31
CA LEU A 74 6.81 0.63 -2.46
C LEU A 74 5.65 -0.33 -2.18
N THR A 75 4.90 -0.07 -1.11
CA THR A 75 3.76 -0.91 -0.73
C THR A 75 2.65 -0.87 -1.78
N TYR A 76 2.30 0.32 -2.27
CA TYR A 76 1.27 0.46 -3.30
C TYR A 76 1.71 -0.18 -4.62
N THR A 77 2.98 -0.09 -5.00
CA THR A 77 3.48 -0.79 -6.20
C THR A 77 3.35 -2.32 -6.07
N ALA A 78 3.61 -2.87 -4.88
CA ALA A 78 3.37 -4.30 -4.61
C ALA A 78 1.88 -4.64 -4.70
N PHE A 79 1.02 -3.83 -4.06
CA PHE A 79 -0.44 -3.97 -4.09
C PHE A 79 -1.00 -3.93 -5.51
N GLU A 80 -0.63 -2.93 -6.30
CA GLU A 80 -1.08 -2.76 -7.68
C GLU A 80 -0.68 -3.95 -8.56
N THR A 81 0.53 -4.47 -8.36
CA THR A 81 1.01 -5.67 -9.05
C THR A 81 0.16 -6.89 -8.66
N TYR A 82 -0.16 -7.02 -7.37
CA TYR A 82 -0.96 -8.13 -6.87
C TYR A 82 -2.38 -8.11 -7.42
N CYS A 83 -3.07 -6.97 -7.35
CA CYS A 83 -4.42 -6.81 -7.90
C CYS A 83 -4.50 -7.31 -9.34
N ARG A 84 -3.56 -6.89 -10.20
CA ARG A 84 -3.49 -7.33 -11.60
C ARG A 84 -3.27 -8.83 -11.74
N ILE A 85 -2.54 -9.47 -10.83
CA ILE A 85 -2.32 -10.93 -10.84
C ILE A 85 -3.63 -11.66 -10.52
N ILE A 86 -4.38 -11.19 -9.54
CA ILE A 86 -5.64 -11.81 -9.10
C ILE A 86 -6.87 -11.32 -9.89
N GLY A 87 -6.66 -10.55 -10.97
CA GLY A 87 -7.72 -10.09 -11.87
C GLY A 87 -8.51 -8.87 -11.40
N LEU A 88 -8.07 -8.20 -10.32
CA LEU A 88 -8.66 -6.95 -9.84
C LEU A 88 -8.03 -5.74 -10.55
N ASN A 89 -8.85 -4.72 -10.79
CA ASN A 89 -8.39 -3.42 -11.25
C ASN A 89 -8.10 -2.51 -10.04
N PRO A 90 -6.83 -2.10 -9.81
CA PRO A 90 -6.45 -1.26 -8.67
C PRO A 90 -7.04 0.16 -8.73
N SER A 91 -7.74 0.51 -9.81
CA SER A 91 -8.45 1.78 -9.93
C SER A 91 -9.97 1.70 -9.79
N GLN A 92 -10.53 0.51 -9.59
CA GLN A 92 -11.98 0.29 -9.45
C GLN A 92 -12.33 0.01 -8.00
N GLU A 93 -12.76 1.03 -7.26
CA GLU A 93 -12.95 0.94 -5.81
C GLU A 93 -13.94 -0.15 -5.38
N ALA A 94 -15.03 -0.34 -6.14
CA ALA A 94 -16.02 -1.37 -5.84
C ALA A 94 -15.43 -2.80 -5.85
N GLN A 95 -14.40 -3.06 -6.67
CA GLN A 95 -13.71 -4.35 -6.68
C GLN A 95 -12.79 -4.53 -5.47
N LEU A 96 -12.28 -3.41 -4.94
CA LEU A 96 -11.29 -3.40 -3.86
C LEU A 96 -11.93 -3.38 -2.48
N GLU A 97 -13.14 -2.83 -2.36
CA GLU A 97 -13.92 -2.73 -1.12
C GLU A 97 -14.21 -4.11 -0.53
N ALA A 98 -14.81 -5.01 -1.32
CA ALA A 98 -15.08 -6.39 -0.88
C ALA A 98 -13.80 -7.16 -0.50
N TRP A 99 -12.67 -6.81 -1.10
CA TRP A 99 -11.38 -7.46 -0.83
C TRP A 99 -10.69 -6.94 0.43
N GLN A 100 -10.88 -5.66 0.79
CA GLN A 100 -10.18 -5.00 1.88
C GLN A 100 -10.73 -5.28 3.29
N ASN A 101 -11.78 -6.11 3.44
CA ASN A 101 -12.44 -6.42 4.73
C ASN A 101 -12.92 -5.16 5.47
N GLU A 102 -14.21 -4.88 5.29
CA GLU A 102 -14.94 -3.73 5.79
C GLU A 102 -14.68 -3.42 7.29
N GLN A 103 -14.70 -4.44 8.15
CA GLN A 103 -14.54 -4.22 9.60
C GLN A 103 -13.11 -3.81 9.98
N SER A 104 -12.10 -4.34 9.30
CA SER A 104 -10.71 -3.91 9.51
C SER A 104 -10.45 -2.54 8.88
N GLN A 105 -11.16 -2.20 7.82
CA GLN A 105 -10.98 -0.96 7.08
C GLN A 105 -11.49 0.25 7.86
N THR A 106 -12.70 0.21 8.44
CA THR A 106 -13.26 1.32 9.21
C THR A 106 -12.36 1.72 10.38
N THR A 107 -11.89 0.76 11.19
CA THR A 107 -10.96 1.05 12.31
C THR A 107 -9.68 1.72 11.85
N ILE A 108 -9.14 1.30 10.70
CA ILE A 108 -7.92 1.89 10.14
C ILE A 108 -8.17 3.30 9.61
N ILE A 109 -9.32 3.54 8.98
CA ILE A 109 -9.73 4.88 8.54
C ILE A 109 -9.87 5.84 9.72
N GLU A 110 -10.55 5.41 10.79
CA GLU A 110 -10.70 6.20 12.01
C GLU A 110 -9.35 6.58 12.61
N GLU A 111 -8.42 5.65 12.65
CA GLU A 111 -7.06 5.91 13.14
C GLU A 111 -6.31 6.92 12.25
N ILE A 112 -6.43 6.81 10.92
CA ILE A 112 -5.84 7.81 10.00
C ILE A 112 -6.45 9.20 10.24
N ARG A 113 -7.78 9.29 10.42
CA ARG A 113 -8.46 10.56 10.76
C ARG A 113 -7.99 11.12 12.09
N ARG A 114 -7.78 10.29 13.11
CA ARG A 114 -7.24 10.69 14.41
C ARG A 114 -5.83 11.28 14.29
N LEU A 115 -5.03 10.76 13.36
CA LEU A 115 -3.68 11.27 13.07
C LEU A 115 -3.67 12.55 12.24
N ASP A 116 -4.70 12.79 11.42
CA ASP A 116 -4.90 14.03 10.66
C ASP A 116 -6.21 14.75 11.04
N PRO A 117 -6.37 15.21 12.29
CA PRO A 117 -7.65 15.70 12.82
C PRO A 117 -8.14 17.01 12.19
N LYS A 118 -7.26 17.69 11.44
CA LYS A 118 -7.57 18.93 10.70
C LYS A 118 -7.64 18.68 9.19
N HIS A 119 -7.57 17.42 8.76
CA HIS A 119 -7.52 17.02 7.35
C HIS A 119 -6.40 17.72 6.57
N THR A 120 -5.32 18.12 7.22
CA THR A 120 -4.24 18.88 6.58
C THR A 120 -3.53 18.10 5.49
N PHE A 121 -3.37 16.79 5.69
CA PHE A 121 -2.80 15.92 4.67
C PHE A 121 -3.84 15.57 3.61
N SER A 122 -5.05 15.19 4.02
CA SER A 122 -6.11 14.83 3.07
C SER A 122 -6.54 15.97 2.15
N SER A 123 -6.67 17.19 2.68
CA SER A 123 -6.94 18.40 1.89
C SER A 123 -5.77 18.74 0.97
N PHE A 124 -4.53 18.57 1.41
CA PHE A 124 -3.37 18.71 0.53
C PHE A 124 -3.43 17.72 -0.65
N LEU A 125 -3.81 16.46 -0.38
CA LEU A 125 -4.01 15.48 -1.45
C LEU A 125 -5.14 15.94 -2.38
N GLU A 126 -6.30 16.33 -1.85
CA GLU A 126 -7.46 16.78 -2.64
C GLU A 126 -7.13 17.93 -3.61
N GLU A 127 -6.41 18.94 -3.13
CA GLU A 127 -6.02 20.12 -3.90
C GLU A 127 -5.24 19.74 -5.17
N HIS A 128 -4.32 18.79 -5.02
CA HIS A 128 -3.35 18.39 -6.04
C HIS A 128 -3.74 17.12 -6.82
N LEU A 129 -4.89 16.52 -6.54
CA LEU A 129 -5.42 15.44 -7.37
C LEU A 129 -5.95 15.98 -8.70
N GLU A 130 -5.74 15.24 -9.79
CA GLU A 130 -6.39 15.53 -11.06
C GLU A 130 -7.63 14.64 -11.23
N GLY A 131 -8.72 15.21 -11.77
CA GLY A 131 -9.95 14.48 -12.07
C GLY A 131 -11.03 14.58 -10.99
N VAL A 132 -12.26 14.85 -11.46
CA VAL A 132 -13.43 15.12 -10.61
C VAL A 132 -13.77 13.95 -9.68
N ALA A 133 -13.61 12.70 -10.15
CA ALA A 133 -13.93 11.50 -9.38
C ALA A 133 -12.98 11.31 -8.18
N LEU A 134 -11.66 11.50 -8.37
CA LEU A 134 -10.67 11.38 -7.31
C LEU A 134 -10.84 12.49 -6.26
N LYS A 135 -11.06 13.73 -6.71
CA LYS A 135 -11.36 14.85 -5.79
C LYS A 135 -12.64 14.62 -5.00
N ARG A 136 -13.70 14.12 -5.64
CA ARG A 136 -14.95 13.79 -4.93
C ARG A 136 -14.72 12.74 -3.84
N MET A 137 -13.99 11.68 -4.14
CA MET A 137 -13.72 10.61 -3.16
C MET A 137 -12.82 11.08 -2.02
N MET A 138 -11.85 11.98 -2.29
CA MET A 138 -11.07 12.60 -1.22
C MET A 138 -11.93 13.52 -0.35
N ARG A 139 -12.88 14.27 -0.94
CA ARG A 139 -13.87 15.04 -0.17
C ARG A 139 -14.77 14.15 0.66
N ASP A 140 -15.26 13.05 0.10
CA ASP A 140 -16.04 12.05 0.84
C ASP A 140 -15.26 11.56 2.07
N PHE A 141 -13.95 11.27 1.93
CA PHE A 141 -13.08 10.91 3.05
C PHE A 141 -12.99 12.00 4.13
N ILE A 142 -12.79 13.26 3.71
CA ILE A 142 -12.70 14.44 4.58
C ILE A 142 -14.03 14.67 5.32
N GLU A 143 -15.15 14.46 4.65
CA GLU A 143 -16.52 14.58 5.20
C GLU A 143 -16.94 13.40 6.09
N GLY A 144 -16.04 12.44 6.32
CA GLY A 144 -16.27 11.32 7.24
C GLY A 144 -16.80 10.04 6.61
N LYS A 145 -16.94 9.97 5.28
CA LYS A 145 -17.30 8.71 4.59
C LYS A 145 -16.09 7.82 4.41
N ASP A 146 -16.30 6.51 4.56
CA ASP A 146 -15.21 5.56 4.40
C ASP A 146 -14.80 5.41 2.93
N VAL A 147 -13.51 5.19 2.72
CA VAL A 147 -12.89 4.95 1.40
C VAL A 147 -11.89 3.81 1.51
N ASN A 148 -11.50 3.21 0.40
CA ASN A 148 -10.48 2.16 0.42
C ASN A 148 -9.13 2.70 0.94
N ILE A 149 -8.44 1.93 1.78
CA ILE A 149 -7.09 2.32 2.23
C ILE A 149 -6.13 2.39 1.04
N SER A 150 -6.34 1.51 0.04
CA SER A 150 -5.62 1.58 -1.23
C SER A 150 -5.85 2.88 -2.00
N PHE A 151 -7.02 3.52 -1.86
CA PHE A 151 -7.29 4.82 -2.48
C PHE A 151 -6.35 5.89 -1.91
N LEU A 152 -6.19 5.95 -0.59
CA LEU A 152 -5.29 6.90 0.06
C LEU A 152 -3.84 6.68 -0.40
N ALA A 153 -3.38 5.42 -0.41
CA ALA A 153 -2.06 5.05 -0.91
C ALA A 153 -1.85 5.43 -2.39
N ARG A 154 -2.88 5.23 -3.23
CA ARG A 154 -2.86 5.62 -4.65
C ARG A 154 -2.67 7.12 -4.80
N CYS A 155 -3.45 7.92 -4.09
CA CYS A 155 -3.39 9.38 -4.13
C CYS A 155 -2.01 9.89 -3.66
N THR A 156 -1.50 9.37 -2.53
CA THR A 156 -0.16 9.74 -2.05
C THR A 156 0.92 9.42 -3.07
N ARG A 157 0.91 8.20 -3.63
CA ARG A 157 1.88 7.78 -4.66
C ARG A 157 1.79 8.67 -5.90
N HIS A 158 0.58 8.97 -6.36
CA HIS A 158 0.35 9.78 -7.55
C HIS A 158 0.96 11.18 -7.40
N ILE A 159 0.60 11.88 -6.33
CA ILE A 159 1.06 13.26 -6.08
C ILE A 159 2.58 13.30 -5.82
N PHE A 160 3.14 12.28 -5.17
CA PHE A 160 4.58 12.13 -5.04
C PHE A 160 5.28 11.91 -6.38
N ALA A 161 4.75 11.02 -7.23
CA ALA A 161 5.33 10.72 -8.55
C ALA A 161 5.30 11.94 -9.49
N HIS A 162 4.36 12.87 -9.30
CA HIS A 162 4.33 14.16 -10.00
C HIS A 162 5.26 15.22 -9.39
N GLY A 163 6.00 14.91 -8.32
CA GLY A 163 6.95 15.82 -7.69
C GLY A 163 6.33 16.88 -6.79
N VAL A 164 5.02 16.78 -6.52
CA VAL A 164 4.25 17.78 -5.76
C VAL A 164 4.32 17.51 -4.26
N LEU A 165 4.22 16.24 -3.85
CA LEU A 165 4.37 15.85 -2.45
C LEU A 165 5.86 15.83 -2.10
N THR A 166 6.30 16.79 -1.28
CA THR A 166 7.70 16.92 -0.84
C THR A 166 7.78 16.99 0.68
N ALA A 167 9.00 17.02 1.23
CA ALA A 167 9.24 17.05 2.68
C ALA A 167 8.58 18.21 3.45
N HIS A 168 8.10 19.24 2.74
CA HIS A 168 7.52 20.45 3.35
C HIS A 168 6.13 20.80 2.79
N SER A 169 5.54 19.93 1.95
CA SER A 169 4.33 20.31 1.22
C SER A 169 3.03 20.12 2.04
N SER A 170 3.03 19.24 3.03
CA SER A 170 1.88 19.07 3.94
C SER A 170 2.12 19.74 5.29
N ASN A 171 1.08 20.34 5.88
CA ASN A 171 1.11 20.88 7.24
C ASN A 171 0.99 19.80 8.35
N LEU A 172 0.92 18.52 7.96
CA LEU A 172 0.92 17.40 8.91
C LEU A 172 2.33 17.20 9.49
N SER A 173 2.44 16.98 10.80
CA SER A 173 3.75 16.74 11.42
C SER A 173 4.37 15.43 10.90
N VAL A 174 5.70 15.42 10.75
CA VAL A 174 6.43 14.26 10.21
C VAL A 174 6.15 12.98 10.99
N LYS A 175 6.08 13.05 12.33
CA LYS A 175 5.72 11.91 13.18
C LYS A 175 4.34 11.34 12.83
N ARG A 176 3.33 12.20 12.70
CA ARG A 176 1.96 11.77 12.35
C ARG A 176 1.91 11.19 10.95
N PHE A 177 2.58 11.81 9.99
CA PHE A 177 2.66 11.29 8.63
C PHE A 177 3.37 9.92 8.59
N GLU A 178 4.44 9.74 9.38
CA GLU A 178 5.11 8.46 9.50
C GLU A 178 4.18 7.35 10.04
N GLU A 179 3.38 7.67 11.06
CA GLU A 179 2.37 6.76 11.62
C GLU A 179 1.29 6.43 10.57
N VAL A 180 0.74 7.43 9.86
CA VAL A 180 -0.22 7.24 8.76
C VAL A 180 0.37 6.33 7.67
N SER A 181 1.61 6.60 7.26
CA SER A 181 2.34 5.79 6.27
C SER A 181 2.51 4.35 6.71
N GLN A 182 2.85 4.12 7.98
CA GLN A 182 3.03 2.79 8.54
C GLN A 182 1.70 2.03 8.55
N ILE A 183 0.62 2.66 9.03
CA ILE A 183 -0.73 2.07 9.11
C ILE A 183 -1.24 1.66 7.73
N ILE A 184 -1.18 2.57 6.75
CA ILE A 184 -1.58 2.29 5.37
C ILE A 184 -0.77 1.11 4.82
N SER A 185 0.54 1.12 5.04
CA SER A 185 1.43 0.09 4.48
C SER A 185 1.18 -1.28 5.10
N ASP A 186 1.05 -1.35 6.42
CA ASP A 186 0.81 -2.60 7.14
C ASP A 186 -0.54 -3.21 6.75
N PHE A 187 -1.58 -2.39 6.63
CA PHE A 187 -2.89 -2.83 6.17
C PHE A 187 -2.80 -3.49 4.79
N LEU A 188 -2.22 -2.81 3.80
CA LEU A 188 -2.14 -3.32 2.43
C LEU A 188 -1.23 -4.56 2.32
N ILE A 189 -0.12 -4.61 3.09
CA ILE A 189 0.73 -5.80 3.20
C ILE A 189 -0.09 -6.98 3.75
N ASN A 190 -0.86 -6.76 4.82
CA ASN A 190 -1.66 -7.82 5.42
C ASN A 190 -2.79 -8.30 4.51
N CYS A 191 -3.45 -7.39 3.77
CA CYS A 191 -4.46 -7.75 2.76
C CYS A 191 -3.88 -8.70 1.70
N MET A 192 -2.74 -8.32 1.10
CA MET A 192 -2.07 -9.16 0.11
C MET A 192 -1.60 -10.50 0.69
N ASP A 193 -1.01 -10.50 1.89
CA ASP A 193 -0.47 -11.71 2.53
C ASP A 193 -1.59 -12.70 2.88
N ARG A 194 -2.71 -12.21 3.42
CA ARG A 194 -3.89 -13.01 3.77
C ARG A 194 -4.56 -13.61 2.52
N ASP A 195 -4.78 -12.80 1.50
CA ASP A 195 -5.39 -13.27 0.25
C ASP A 195 -4.51 -14.32 -0.42
N PHE A 196 -3.20 -14.06 -0.52
CA PHE A 196 -2.26 -15.00 -1.11
C PHE A 196 -2.21 -16.32 -0.33
N ASP A 197 -2.16 -16.28 1.01
CA ASP A 197 -2.18 -17.48 1.84
C ASP A 197 -3.45 -18.31 1.61
N SER A 198 -4.62 -17.64 1.55
CA SER A 198 -5.90 -18.30 1.28
C SER A 198 -5.97 -18.99 -0.08
N ARG A 199 -5.35 -18.41 -1.11
CA ARG A 199 -5.35 -18.99 -2.47
C ARG A 199 -4.37 -20.15 -2.64
N VAL A 200 -3.32 -20.20 -1.83
CA VAL A 200 -2.32 -21.28 -1.82
C VAL A 200 -2.72 -22.42 -0.88
N ALA A 201 -3.65 -22.16 0.07
CA ALA A 201 -4.21 -23.17 0.96
C ALA A 201 -5.37 -23.97 0.33
N LYS A 202 -5.95 -23.46 -0.77
CA LYS A 202 -6.92 -24.18 -1.61
C LYS A 202 -6.18 -25.09 -2.58
#